data_AF-A0A7C5BUQ3-F1
#
_entry.id   AF-A0A7C5BUQ3-F1
#
_cell.length_a   1.000
_cell.length_b   1.000
_cell.length_c   1.000
_cell.angle_alpha   90.00
_cell.angle_beta   90.00
_cell.angle_gamma   90.00
#
_symmetry.space_group_name_H-M   'P 1'
#
loop_
_entity.id
_entity.type
_entity.pdbx_description
1 polymer ?
#
loop_
_entity_poly.entity_id
_entity_poly.type
_entity_poly.pdbx_seq_one_letter_code
_entity_poly.pdbx_strand_id
1 'polypeptide(L)'
;MMSETSKKRSQDFLKVADQFKLGVLVTEKSHPVTAELSQTAKRSTSDALRLLFEVDNDVMNKYREWSATDSPRRVADTLRDAIKAGGKVFFTGCGSTGRLSIQLASIWRDFWQKQRAAGLANTEGWEDRAFSVMAGGDFALIKSVEGFEDFTQFGKKQIADLGVGKGDVVFAITEGGETSFVIGTAWQGLESGAKVYFVYNNPDDILCEHVQRSREVIQEPRIEDINLTTGPMSITGSTRMQATTIQLAVMLTVLEMVIRDLMAEFYAEKNVTDTFLPEPQKGVCHIFSSDDVPAQFREKLIEMHSTLLTKSLCDDLARLVEMEERVYRADHKNNYFANVIGVDVLTDTTERSPTYCTPPFRKFDDTSAAESWAFLYVPYEGSDAAWNWILKKAPSCVEWTEDEVRALVPEDKFERTWEIVQKISTKELMRFRIGTDGIANRPLGAGDSAVGILTEPEMDSLTSPDGFHRKQLEAARTGGADTGLIFFGSKDGVAKAAEFVKGWSPETISVLVPVPQTDFLLDGVTRAGAKMLLNALSTCTMVRLGRVLGNVMIWLVASNLKLIDRSTRYICELTGLGYQEANELLFEVVEYVEPRMKADQKYPPIVGVSVMRAKYNLSNEDAEKKLLAELG
;
A
#
# COMPACT_ATOMS: atom_id res chain seq x y z
N MET A 1 -30.53 -27.48 6.97
CA MET A 1 -30.19 -27.65 8.40
C MET A 1 -28.66 -27.58 8.51
N MET A 2 -28.14 -26.72 9.37
CA MET A 2 -26.70 -26.55 9.60
C MET A 2 -26.04 -27.88 10.01
N SER A 3 -24.90 -28.22 9.40
CA SER A 3 -24.11 -29.41 9.77
C SER A 3 -23.54 -29.26 11.18
N GLU A 4 -23.31 -30.38 11.88
CA GLU A 4 -22.68 -30.38 13.21
C GLU A 4 -21.29 -29.71 13.19
N THR A 5 -20.53 -29.89 12.11
CA THR A 5 -19.22 -29.27 11.90
C THR A 5 -19.32 -27.75 11.88
N SER A 6 -20.24 -27.20 11.08
CA SER A 6 -20.44 -25.75 10.98
C SER A 6 -20.94 -25.15 12.29
N LYS A 7 -21.86 -25.84 13.00
CA LYS A 7 -22.30 -25.41 14.35
C LYS A 7 -21.13 -25.32 15.32
N LYS A 8 -20.29 -26.35 15.34
CA LYS A 8 -19.14 -26.41 16.25
C LYS A 8 -18.14 -25.30 15.96
N ARG A 9 -17.78 -25.09 14.69
CA ARG A 9 -16.85 -24.00 14.29
C ARG A 9 -17.37 -22.62 14.70
N SER A 10 -18.66 -22.36 14.48
CA SER A 10 -19.30 -21.11 14.91
C SER A 10 -19.26 -20.96 16.43
N GLN A 11 -19.66 -21.98 17.19
CA GLN A 11 -19.63 -21.96 18.65
C GLN A 11 -18.22 -21.77 19.21
N ASP A 12 -17.22 -22.42 18.62
CA ASP A 12 -15.83 -22.29 19.06
C ASP A 12 -15.28 -20.88 18.81
N PHE A 13 -15.63 -20.26 17.66
CA PHE A 13 -15.29 -18.86 17.40
C PHE A 13 -16.01 -17.92 18.37
N LEU A 14 -17.32 -18.07 18.58
CA LEU A 14 -18.12 -17.19 19.44
C LEU A 14 -17.63 -17.17 20.90
N LYS A 15 -17.01 -18.25 21.39
CA LYS A 15 -16.38 -18.30 22.72
C LYS A 15 -15.19 -17.34 22.87
N VAL A 16 -14.50 -17.03 21.78
CA VAL A 16 -13.29 -16.19 21.78
C VAL A 16 -13.48 -14.86 21.03
N ALA A 17 -14.62 -14.67 20.37
CA ALA A 17 -14.88 -13.56 19.47
C ALA A 17 -14.67 -12.18 20.12
N ASP A 18 -14.98 -12.02 21.42
CA ASP A 18 -14.81 -10.74 22.11
C ASP A 18 -13.36 -10.22 22.13
N GLN A 19 -12.37 -11.12 22.00
CA GLN A 19 -10.96 -10.74 21.90
C GLN A 19 -10.56 -10.21 20.50
N PHE A 20 -11.44 -10.40 19.51
CA PHE A 20 -11.17 -10.11 18.09
C PHE A 20 -12.25 -9.23 17.43
N LYS A 21 -13.24 -8.76 18.21
CA LYS A 21 -14.26 -7.79 17.78
C LYS A 21 -13.66 -6.40 17.62
N LEU A 22 -12.95 -6.18 16.52
CA LEU A 22 -12.35 -4.89 16.18
C LEU A 22 -13.34 -3.94 15.49
N GLY A 23 -14.60 -4.34 15.29
CA GLY A 23 -15.61 -3.51 14.62
C GLY A 23 -15.93 -2.17 15.27
N VAL A 24 -15.53 -1.97 16.54
CA VAL A 24 -15.66 -0.66 17.21
C VAL A 24 -14.64 0.36 16.71
N LEU A 25 -13.51 -0.11 16.17
CA LEU A 25 -12.46 0.73 15.61
C LEU A 25 -12.99 1.52 14.41
N VAL A 26 -12.64 2.80 14.33
CA VAL A 26 -13.05 3.70 13.24
C VAL A 26 -12.58 3.16 11.89
N THR A 27 -11.38 2.60 11.82
CA THR A 27 -10.83 1.98 10.59
C THR A 27 -11.64 0.77 10.08
N GLU A 28 -12.46 0.14 10.94
CA GLU A 28 -13.32 -1.00 10.60
C GLU A 28 -14.77 -0.59 10.29
N LYS A 29 -15.11 0.69 10.43
CA LYS A 29 -16.46 1.22 10.15
C LYS A 29 -16.65 1.51 8.66
N SER A 30 -17.92 1.55 8.26
CA SER A 30 -18.33 1.93 6.91
C SER A 30 -18.32 3.45 6.74
N HIS A 31 -17.82 3.93 5.60
CA HIS A 31 -17.79 5.35 5.28
C HIS A 31 -19.08 5.79 4.57
N PRO A 32 -19.80 6.82 5.05
CA PRO A 32 -21.11 7.18 4.52
C PRO A 32 -21.09 7.67 3.06
N VAL A 33 -20.04 8.37 2.63
CA VAL A 33 -19.91 8.86 1.23
C VAL A 33 -19.90 7.72 0.22
N THR A 34 -19.34 6.56 0.58
CA THR A 34 -19.18 5.42 -0.31
C THR A 34 -20.17 4.28 -0.02
N ALA A 35 -21.16 4.47 0.86
CA ALA A 35 -22.10 3.41 1.23
C ALA A 35 -22.75 2.72 0.00
N GLU A 36 -23.04 3.49 -1.06
CA GLU A 36 -23.62 3.00 -2.32
C GLU A 36 -22.59 2.92 -3.47
N LEU A 37 -21.30 2.77 -3.15
CA LEU A 37 -20.21 2.83 -4.14
C LEU A 37 -20.40 1.81 -5.27
N SER A 38 -20.70 0.55 -4.96
CA SER A 38 -20.93 -0.49 -6.00
C SER A 38 -22.09 -0.16 -6.93
N GLN A 39 -23.15 0.46 -6.42
CA GLN A 39 -24.35 0.87 -7.14
C GLN A 39 -24.05 2.08 -8.03
N THR A 40 -23.23 3.01 -7.54
CA THR A 40 -22.73 4.15 -8.32
C THR A 40 -21.81 3.68 -9.43
N ALA A 41 -20.88 2.76 -9.16
CA ALA A 41 -19.97 2.20 -10.17
C ALA A 41 -20.72 1.42 -11.27
N LYS A 42 -21.91 0.87 -10.99
CA LYS A 42 -22.81 0.29 -12.01
C LYS A 42 -23.44 1.32 -12.94
N ARG A 43 -23.61 2.56 -12.48
CA ARG A 43 -24.24 3.65 -13.25
C ARG A 43 -23.21 4.53 -13.94
N SER A 44 -22.10 4.83 -13.28
CA SER A 44 -21.06 5.74 -13.72
C SER A 44 -19.74 5.42 -13.02
N THR A 45 -18.78 4.87 -13.76
CA THR A 45 -17.41 4.62 -13.28
C THR A 45 -16.75 5.93 -12.82
N SER A 46 -16.94 7.02 -13.57
CA SER A 46 -16.42 8.35 -13.23
C SER A 46 -16.96 8.86 -11.90
N ASP A 47 -18.25 8.69 -11.61
CA ASP A 47 -18.82 9.16 -10.34
C ASP A 47 -18.36 8.29 -9.17
N ALA A 48 -18.17 6.99 -9.39
CA ALA A 48 -17.60 6.11 -8.36
C ALA A 48 -16.14 6.48 -8.02
N LEU A 49 -15.32 6.81 -9.03
CA LEU A 49 -13.97 7.34 -8.81
C LEU A 49 -14.01 8.66 -8.03
N ARG A 50 -14.93 9.55 -8.38
CA ARG A 50 -15.14 10.80 -7.64
C ARG A 50 -15.48 10.54 -6.18
N LEU A 51 -16.39 9.60 -5.88
CA LEU A 51 -16.71 9.23 -4.49
C LEU A 51 -15.49 8.74 -3.71
N LEU A 52 -14.61 7.94 -4.34
CA LEU A 52 -13.38 7.48 -3.71
C LEU A 52 -12.45 8.64 -3.36
N PHE A 53 -12.25 9.60 -4.28
CA PHE A 53 -11.48 10.80 -4.00
C PHE A 53 -12.17 11.73 -3.01
N GLU A 54 -13.51 11.79 -2.96
CA GLU A 54 -14.23 12.60 -1.98
C GLU A 54 -13.96 12.15 -0.54
N VAL A 55 -13.74 10.86 -0.29
CA VAL A 55 -13.31 10.37 1.04
C VAL A 55 -11.91 10.84 1.41
N ASP A 56 -11.02 11.08 0.44
CA ASP A 56 -9.67 11.60 0.71
C ASP A 56 -9.69 13.05 1.25
N ASN A 57 -10.84 13.75 1.28
CA ASN A 57 -11.00 14.98 2.08
C ASN A 57 -10.67 14.75 3.56
N ASP A 58 -10.92 13.55 4.10
CA ASP A 58 -10.58 13.19 5.48
C ASP A 58 -9.06 13.22 5.71
N VAL A 59 -8.28 12.82 4.70
CA VAL A 59 -6.82 12.95 4.71
C VAL A 59 -6.42 14.43 4.74
N MET A 60 -7.07 15.27 3.93
CA MET A 60 -6.79 16.71 3.90
C MET A 60 -7.10 17.39 5.24
N ASN A 61 -8.22 17.02 5.86
CA ASN A 61 -8.65 17.53 7.15
C ASN A 61 -7.66 17.12 8.24
N LYS A 62 -7.29 15.83 8.29
CA LYS A 62 -6.34 15.36 9.30
C LYS A 62 -4.94 15.94 9.12
N TYR A 63 -4.48 16.08 7.88
CA TYR A 63 -3.20 16.72 7.59
C TYR A 63 -3.22 18.20 8.01
N ARG A 64 -4.32 18.92 7.79
CA ARG A 64 -4.49 20.32 8.23
C ARG A 64 -4.38 20.46 9.74
N GLU A 65 -5.03 19.58 10.50
CA GLU A 65 -4.92 19.54 11.96
C GLU A 65 -3.47 19.32 12.40
N TRP A 66 -2.84 18.24 11.91
CA TRP A 66 -1.48 17.87 12.31
C TRP A 66 -0.45 18.95 11.94
N SER A 67 -0.50 19.47 10.70
CA SER A 67 0.44 20.48 10.19
C SER A 67 0.34 21.84 10.87
N ALA A 68 -0.73 22.10 11.64
CA ALA A 68 -0.89 23.32 12.42
C ALA A 68 -0.39 23.19 13.87
N THR A 69 0.00 21.99 14.30
CA THR A 69 0.61 21.77 15.62
C THR A 69 2.11 22.02 15.59
N ASP A 70 2.76 21.91 16.74
CA ASP A 70 4.23 21.89 16.87
C ASP A 70 4.84 20.50 16.61
N SER A 71 4.01 19.45 16.46
CA SER A 71 4.46 18.07 16.18
C SER A 71 5.41 17.98 14.98
N PRO A 72 5.14 18.59 13.80
CA PRO A 72 6.05 18.48 12.66
C PRO A 72 7.48 18.92 12.99
N ARG A 73 7.63 20.10 13.60
CA ARG A 73 8.95 20.66 13.96
C ARG A 73 9.63 19.83 15.04
N ARG A 74 8.93 19.47 16.12
CA ARG A 74 9.51 18.64 17.20
C ARG A 74 10.03 17.29 16.70
N VAL A 75 9.24 16.61 15.86
CA VAL A 75 9.61 15.31 15.30
C VAL A 75 10.78 15.46 14.33
N ALA A 76 10.75 16.46 13.44
CA ALA A 76 11.84 16.74 12.51
C ALA A 76 13.14 17.11 13.24
N ASP A 77 13.09 17.92 14.30
CA ASP A 77 14.27 18.26 15.12
C ASP A 77 14.88 17.01 15.75
N THR A 78 14.05 16.18 16.38
CA THR A 78 14.48 14.94 17.02
C THR A 78 15.16 14.02 16.01
N LEU A 79 14.55 13.85 14.83
CA LEU A 79 15.11 13.01 13.78
C LEU A 79 16.40 13.60 13.21
N ARG A 80 16.43 14.89 12.88
CA ARG A 80 17.64 15.57 12.40
C ARG A 80 18.79 15.40 13.38
N ASP A 81 18.56 15.66 14.66
CA ASP A 81 19.60 15.62 15.68
C ASP A 81 20.13 14.19 15.87
N ALA A 82 19.26 13.18 15.83
CA ALA A 82 19.66 11.77 15.82
C ALA A 82 20.56 11.44 14.61
N ILE A 83 20.13 11.85 13.40
CA ILE A 83 20.91 11.64 12.17
C ILE A 83 22.25 12.39 12.22
N LYS A 84 22.33 13.60 12.78
CA LYS A 84 23.61 14.29 12.96
C LYS A 84 24.53 13.58 13.96
N ALA A 85 23.95 13.03 15.03
CA ALA A 85 24.71 12.39 16.11
C ALA A 85 25.25 10.99 15.79
N GLY A 86 25.02 10.45 14.60
CA GLY A 86 25.43 9.08 14.26
C GLY A 86 24.28 8.06 14.26
N GLY A 87 23.08 8.46 14.69
CA GLY A 87 21.91 7.60 14.81
C GLY A 87 21.29 7.23 13.46
N LYS A 88 20.38 6.26 13.54
CA LYS A 88 19.57 5.70 12.45
C LYS A 88 18.09 6.05 12.65
N VAL A 89 17.33 5.95 11.57
CA VAL A 89 15.87 5.99 11.58
C VAL A 89 15.30 4.67 11.07
N PHE A 90 14.35 4.12 11.83
CA PHE A 90 13.65 2.89 11.50
C PHE A 90 12.17 3.21 11.23
N PHE A 91 11.71 2.92 10.02
CA PHE A 91 10.29 2.87 9.70
C PHE A 91 9.83 1.43 9.80
N THR A 92 8.79 1.16 10.58
CA THR A 92 8.33 -0.23 10.79
C THR A 92 6.86 -0.35 10.43
N GLY A 93 6.43 -1.49 9.91
CA GLY A 93 5.04 -1.71 9.57
C GLY A 93 4.73 -3.13 9.12
N CYS A 94 3.44 -3.39 8.88
CA CYS A 94 2.95 -4.62 8.25
C CYS A 94 1.97 -4.33 7.11
N GLY A 95 1.86 -5.25 6.15
CA GLY A 95 0.98 -5.09 5.00
C GLY A 95 1.27 -3.76 4.30
N SER A 96 0.27 -2.88 4.21
CA SER A 96 0.45 -1.61 3.53
C SER A 96 1.36 -0.64 4.28
N THR A 97 1.37 -0.66 5.62
CA THR A 97 2.35 0.11 6.41
C THR A 97 3.76 -0.46 6.31
N GLY A 98 3.89 -1.77 6.13
CA GLY A 98 5.17 -2.42 5.85
C GLY A 98 5.74 -1.96 4.51
N ARG A 99 4.90 -1.95 3.46
CA ARG A 99 5.26 -1.43 2.13
C ARG A 99 5.55 0.07 2.15
N LEU A 100 4.78 0.84 2.93
CA LEU A 100 5.07 2.25 3.21
C LEU A 100 6.44 2.42 3.88
N SER A 101 6.82 1.57 4.83
CA SER A 101 8.14 1.65 5.47
C SER A 101 9.29 1.48 4.49
N ILE A 102 9.16 0.54 3.54
CA ILE A 102 10.14 0.33 2.46
C ILE A 102 10.13 1.52 1.51
N GLN A 103 8.95 2.04 1.15
CA GLN A 103 8.80 3.23 0.30
C GLN A 103 9.51 4.45 0.91
N LEU A 104 9.31 4.73 2.20
CA LEU A 104 9.96 5.85 2.90
C LEU A 104 11.49 5.70 2.93
N ALA A 105 12.01 4.52 3.25
CA ALA A 105 13.44 4.24 3.22
C ALA A 105 14.03 4.36 1.80
N SER A 106 13.33 3.84 0.80
CA SER A 106 13.72 3.94 -0.61
C SER A 106 13.78 5.41 -1.07
N ILE A 107 12.76 6.22 -0.75
CA ILE A 107 12.73 7.65 -1.10
C ILE A 107 13.89 8.42 -0.45
N TRP A 108 14.16 8.18 0.84
CA TRP A 108 15.31 8.77 1.54
C TRP A 108 16.63 8.44 0.83
N ARG A 109 16.84 7.16 0.52
CA ARG A 109 18.08 6.71 -0.14
C ARG A 109 18.20 7.25 -1.56
N ASP A 110 17.13 7.23 -2.34
CA ASP A 110 17.09 7.76 -3.70
C ASP A 110 17.55 9.21 -3.76
N PHE A 111 17.08 10.03 -2.81
CA PHE A 111 17.51 11.42 -2.69
C PHE A 111 19.04 11.51 -2.55
N TRP A 112 19.63 10.85 -1.55
CA TRP A 112 21.08 10.91 -1.32
C TRP A 112 21.91 10.29 -2.45
N GLN A 113 21.41 9.23 -3.09
CA GLN A 113 22.05 8.62 -4.25
C GLN A 113 22.10 9.59 -5.44
N LYS A 114 21.01 10.33 -5.69
CA LYS A 114 20.97 11.39 -6.71
C LYS A 114 21.94 12.51 -6.38
N GLN A 115 22.00 12.96 -5.12
CA GLN A 115 22.96 13.98 -4.69
C GLN A 115 24.41 13.52 -4.91
N ARG A 116 24.74 12.28 -4.55
CA ARG A 116 26.05 11.70 -4.79
C ARG A 116 26.37 11.61 -6.29
N ALA A 117 25.41 11.18 -7.11
CA ALA A 117 25.58 11.13 -8.56
C ALA A 117 25.78 12.52 -9.18
N ALA A 118 25.20 13.56 -8.58
CA ALA A 118 25.42 14.96 -8.96
C ALA A 118 26.80 15.50 -8.50
N GLY A 119 27.55 14.75 -7.67
CA GLY A 119 28.88 15.10 -7.20
C GLY A 119 28.96 15.57 -5.74
N LEU A 120 27.85 15.51 -4.99
CA LEU A 120 27.86 15.81 -3.55
C LEU A 120 28.59 14.68 -2.80
N ALA A 121 29.85 14.91 -2.46
CA ALA A 121 30.67 13.99 -1.66
C ALA A 121 30.56 14.29 -0.15
N ASN A 122 30.87 13.30 0.68
CA ASN A 122 30.99 13.43 2.14
C ASN A 122 29.71 13.81 2.90
N THR A 123 28.55 13.25 2.53
CA THR A 123 27.26 13.40 3.23
C THR A 123 27.18 12.66 4.58
N GLU A 124 28.32 12.45 5.26
CA GLU A 124 28.40 11.78 6.58
C GLU A 124 27.67 10.42 6.67
N GLY A 125 27.52 9.72 5.54
CA GLY A 125 26.80 8.45 5.45
C GLY A 125 25.29 8.57 5.65
N TRP A 126 24.67 9.75 5.45
CA TRP A 126 23.24 9.95 5.67
C TRP A 126 22.34 9.02 4.85
N GLU A 127 22.77 8.62 3.65
CA GLU A 127 22.07 7.60 2.85
C GLU A 127 21.80 6.31 3.65
N ASP A 128 22.78 5.84 4.42
CA ASP A 128 22.78 4.54 5.09
C ASP A 128 22.15 4.56 6.49
N ARG A 129 21.36 5.58 6.79
CA ARG A 129 20.74 5.77 8.11
C ARG A 129 19.25 5.49 8.14
N ALA A 130 18.59 5.32 7.00
CA ALA A 130 17.18 4.97 6.94
C ALA A 130 16.98 3.47 6.69
N PHE A 131 16.20 2.83 7.56
CA PHE A 131 15.91 1.41 7.54
C PHE A 131 14.40 1.15 7.53
N SER A 132 13.98 0.14 6.79
CA SER A 132 12.62 -0.41 6.81
C SER A 132 12.58 -1.71 7.61
N VAL A 133 11.54 -1.86 8.43
CA VAL A 133 11.27 -3.08 9.21
C VAL A 133 9.86 -3.55 8.87
N MET A 134 9.77 -4.31 7.79
CA MET A 134 8.53 -4.90 7.31
C MET A 134 8.38 -6.33 7.84
N ALA A 135 7.21 -6.69 8.37
CA ALA A 135 6.91 -8.09 8.71
C ALA A 135 7.08 -8.99 7.47
N GLY A 136 8.01 -9.95 7.54
CA GLY A 136 8.37 -10.81 6.40
C GLY A 136 9.51 -10.27 5.52
N GLY A 137 10.11 -9.14 5.88
CA GLY A 137 11.27 -8.54 5.20
C GLY A 137 10.94 -8.02 3.80
N ASP A 138 11.98 -7.76 2.99
CA ASP A 138 11.79 -7.20 1.64
C ASP A 138 10.97 -8.11 0.71
N PHE A 139 10.91 -9.42 0.97
CA PHE A 139 10.02 -10.35 0.26
C PHE A 139 8.56 -9.90 0.35
N ALA A 140 8.15 -9.38 1.50
CA ALA A 140 6.75 -9.01 1.70
C ALA A 140 6.33 -7.81 0.83
N LEU A 141 7.27 -7.08 0.21
CA LEU A 141 6.97 -6.06 -0.78
C LEU A 141 6.21 -6.62 -1.99
N ILE A 142 6.59 -7.81 -2.49
CA ILE A 142 6.02 -8.43 -3.71
C ILE A 142 4.85 -9.39 -3.43
N LYS A 143 4.78 -9.95 -2.22
CA LYS A 143 3.74 -10.90 -1.83
C LYS A 143 3.50 -10.87 -0.33
N SER A 144 2.25 -10.70 0.10
CA SER A 144 1.90 -10.68 1.52
C SER A 144 2.24 -11.99 2.24
N VAL A 145 2.75 -11.86 3.46
CA VAL A 145 3.15 -12.99 4.33
C VAL A 145 2.15 -13.10 5.48
N GLU A 146 1.10 -13.91 5.29
CA GLU A 146 0.02 -14.04 6.27
C GLU A 146 0.49 -14.66 7.60
N GLY A 147 0.02 -14.10 8.71
CA GLY A 147 0.27 -14.60 10.06
C GLY A 147 1.61 -14.18 10.67
N PHE A 148 2.52 -13.58 9.90
CA PHE A 148 3.78 -13.02 10.44
C PHE A 148 3.52 -11.81 11.35
N GLU A 149 2.46 -11.06 11.06
CA GLU A 149 2.09 -9.82 11.75
C GLU A 149 1.53 -10.01 13.16
N ASP A 150 1.12 -11.23 13.49
CA ASP A 150 0.44 -11.57 14.74
C ASP A 150 1.40 -11.68 15.94
N PHE A 151 2.72 -11.72 15.70
CA PHE A 151 3.74 -11.97 16.72
C PHE A 151 4.53 -10.72 17.07
N THR A 152 4.43 -10.28 18.33
CA THR A 152 5.27 -9.21 18.89
C THR A 152 6.76 -9.57 18.85
N GLN A 153 7.10 -10.83 19.11
CA GLN A 153 8.49 -11.31 19.12
C GLN A 153 9.16 -11.20 17.75
N PHE A 154 8.41 -11.35 16.66
CA PHE A 154 8.98 -11.18 15.31
C PHE A 154 9.35 -9.74 15.05
N GLY A 155 8.51 -8.79 15.47
CA GLY A 155 8.81 -7.37 15.43
C GLY A 155 10.06 -7.02 16.22
N LYS A 156 10.14 -7.52 17.47
CA LYS A 156 11.33 -7.35 18.32
C LYS A 156 12.60 -7.89 17.65
N LYS A 157 12.56 -9.13 17.16
CA LYS A 157 13.69 -9.75 16.47
C LYS A 157 14.13 -8.97 15.24
N GLN A 158 13.21 -8.65 14.33
CA GLN A 158 13.57 -8.00 13.06
C GLN A 158 14.22 -6.63 13.26
N ILE A 159 13.71 -5.80 14.17
CA ILE A 159 14.34 -4.49 14.44
C ILE A 159 15.67 -4.64 15.21
N ALA A 160 15.77 -5.63 16.11
CA ALA A 160 17.01 -5.94 16.82
C ALA A 160 18.12 -6.43 15.88
N ASP A 161 17.78 -7.24 14.87
CA ASP A 161 18.73 -7.75 13.86
C ASP A 161 19.36 -6.62 13.03
N LEU A 162 18.66 -5.50 12.87
CA LEU A 162 19.17 -4.30 12.21
C LEU A 162 20.00 -3.39 13.16
N GLY A 163 20.13 -3.78 14.42
CA GLY A 163 20.93 -3.11 15.43
C GLY A 163 20.36 -1.76 15.83
N VAL A 164 19.06 -1.69 16.15
CA VAL A 164 18.46 -0.54 16.82
C VAL A 164 19.11 -0.33 18.19
N GLY A 165 19.36 0.92 18.56
CA GLY A 165 20.02 1.25 19.82
C GLY A 165 19.82 2.69 20.26
N LYS A 166 20.60 3.07 21.27
CA LYS A 166 20.57 4.41 21.85
C LYS A 166 20.97 5.46 20.82
N GLY A 167 20.16 6.52 20.71
CA GLY A 167 20.37 7.61 19.77
C GLY A 167 19.67 7.42 18.42
N ASP A 168 19.03 6.27 18.20
CA ASP A 168 18.19 6.03 17.03
C ASP A 168 16.76 6.55 17.23
N VAL A 169 16.03 6.67 16.13
CA VAL A 169 14.60 7.02 16.09
C VAL A 169 13.81 5.88 15.45
N VAL A 170 12.73 5.45 16.08
CA VAL A 170 11.82 4.41 15.56
C VAL A 170 10.45 5.02 15.33
N PHE A 171 9.98 4.98 14.09
CA PHE A 171 8.59 5.21 13.72
C PHE A 171 7.88 3.84 13.62
N ALA A 172 7.17 3.49 14.68
CA ALA A 172 6.32 2.30 14.73
C ALA A 172 4.98 2.60 14.05
N ILE A 173 4.90 2.39 12.74
CA ILE A 173 3.76 2.76 11.89
C ILE A 173 2.82 1.56 11.75
N THR A 174 1.59 1.71 12.23
CA THR A 174 0.53 0.71 12.12
C THR A 174 -0.73 1.38 11.65
N GLU A 175 -1.56 0.68 10.88
CA GLU A 175 -2.78 1.28 10.33
C GLU A 175 -3.79 1.60 11.44
N GLY A 176 -4.27 0.57 12.14
CA GLY A 176 -5.31 0.73 13.14
C GLY A 176 -4.81 0.91 14.58
N GLY A 177 -3.51 0.91 14.84
CA GLY A 177 -2.96 0.96 16.21
C GLY A 177 -2.88 -0.38 16.94
N GLU A 178 -3.29 -1.49 16.32
CA GLU A 178 -3.43 -2.79 16.98
C GLU A 178 -2.45 -3.87 16.49
N THR A 179 -1.58 -3.62 15.52
CA THR A 179 -0.75 -4.67 14.91
C THR A 179 0.34 -5.16 15.87
N SER A 180 0.31 -6.44 16.25
CA SER A 180 1.24 -7.04 17.23
C SER A 180 2.71 -6.88 16.81
N PHE A 181 3.05 -7.14 15.55
CA PHE A 181 4.42 -6.97 15.04
C PHE A 181 4.96 -5.55 15.29
N VAL A 182 4.17 -4.52 14.95
CA VAL A 182 4.57 -3.11 15.08
C VAL A 182 4.65 -2.69 16.55
N ILE A 183 3.76 -3.20 17.40
CA ILE A 183 3.87 -3.02 18.85
C ILE A 183 5.18 -3.65 19.37
N GLY A 184 5.57 -4.80 18.83
CA GLY A 184 6.86 -5.42 19.11
C GLY A 184 8.05 -4.52 18.75
N THR A 185 8.04 -3.88 17.58
CA THR A 185 9.12 -2.96 17.18
C THR A 185 9.18 -1.71 18.06
N ALA A 186 8.03 -1.17 18.47
CA ALA A 186 7.96 -0.06 19.42
C ALA A 186 8.62 -0.41 20.76
N TRP A 187 8.26 -1.57 21.34
CA TRP A 187 8.86 -2.03 22.60
C TRP A 187 10.35 -2.29 22.47
N GLN A 188 10.80 -2.97 21.42
CA GLN A 188 12.24 -3.21 21.23
C GLN A 188 13.03 -1.92 21.04
N GLY A 189 12.49 -0.95 20.29
CA GLY A 189 13.12 0.37 20.13
C GLY A 189 13.31 1.06 21.48
N LEU A 190 12.25 1.08 22.30
CA LEU A 190 12.28 1.67 23.63
C LEU A 190 13.27 0.95 24.56
N GLU A 191 13.22 -0.39 24.59
CA GLU A 191 14.12 -1.24 25.37
C GLU A 191 15.59 -1.05 24.98
N SER A 192 15.85 -0.74 23.71
CA SER A 192 17.20 -0.49 23.17
C SER A 192 17.68 0.96 23.37
N GLY A 193 16.82 1.84 23.91
CA GLY A 193 17.14 3.24 24.20
C GLY A 193 16.94 4.20 23.01
N ALA A 194 16.24 3.78 21.96
CA ALA A 194 15.84 4.65 20.86
C ALA A 194 14.68 5.57 21.28
N LYS A 195 14.53 6.70 20.60
CA LYS A 195 13.29 7.50 20.68
C LYS A 195 12.23 6.84 19.81
N VAL A 196 11.06 6.56 20.39
CA VAL A 196 9.98 5.85 19.69
C VAL A 196 8.79 6.78 19.46
N TYR A 197 8.29 6.77 18.23
CA TYR A 197 7.04 7.36 17.81
C TYR A 197 6.06 6.27 17.40
N PHE A 198 4.85 6.27 17.96
CA PHE A 198 3.80 5.32 17.59
C PHE A 198 2.78 6.01 16.69
N VAL A 199 2.66 5.55 15.43
CA VAL A 199 1.87 6.22 14.38
C VAL A 199 0.67 5.35 13.99
N TYR A 200 -0.55 5.86 14.15
CA TYR A 200 -1.78 5.07 13.98
C TYR A 200 -3.03 5.90 13.63
N ASN A 201 -4.11 5.26 13.18
CA ASN A 201 -5.31 5.92 12.63
C ASN A 201 -6.63 5.57 13.34
N ASN A 202 -6.61 5.30 14.65
CA ASN A 202 -7.82 5.21 15.48
C ASN A 202 -7.76 6.16 16.67
N PRO A 203 -8.92 6.64 17.19
CA PRO A 203 -8.95 7.46 18.40
C PRO A 203 -8.33 6.76 19.61
N ASP A 204 -7.61 7.52 20.42
CA ASP A 204 -6.88 7.00 21.59
C ASP A 204 -7.82 6.36 22.60
N ASP A 205 -8.95 6.99 22.88
CA ASP A 205 -9.98 6.52 23.81
C ASP A 205 -10.54 5.16 23.38
N ILE A 206 -10.86 4.99 22.10
CA ILE A 206 -11.37 3.74 21.55
C ILE A 206 -10.32 2.62 21.61
N LEU A 207 -9.08 2.90 21.20
CA LEU A 207 -8.00 1.90 21.27
C LEU A 207 -7.67 1.52 22.70
N CYS A 208 -7.54 2.52 23.57
CA CYS A 208 -7.26 2.29 24.98
C CYS A 208 -8.38 1.48 25.61
N GLU A 209 -9.65 1.81 25.40
CA GLU A 209 -10.77 1.08 26.02
C GLU A 209 -10.81 -0.39 25.57
N HIS A 210 -10.65 -0.66 24.28
CA HIS A 210 -10.99 -1.98 23.71
C HIS A 210 -9.80 -2.88 23.37
N VAL A 211 -8.58 -2.33 23.23
CA VAL A 211 -7.41 -3.09 22.79
C VAL A 211 -6.26 -2.94 23.78
N GLN A 212 -6.11 -3.92 24.67
CA GLN A 212 -5.10 -3.88 25.75
C GLN A 212 -3.68 -3.58 25.25
N ARG A 213 -3.21 -4.31 24.22
CA ARG A 213 -1.85 -4.12 23.69
C ARG A 213 -1.62 -2.72 23.10
N SER A 214 -2.66 -2.07 22.58
CA SER A 214 -2.60 -0.69 22.10
C SER A 214 -2.57 0.28 23.27
N ARG A 215 -3.42 0.07 24.29
CA ARG A 215 -3.43 0.84 25.54
C ARG A 215 -2.05 0.88 26.19
N GLU A 216 -1.38 -0.26 26.29
CA GLU A 216 -0.07 -0.38 26.92
C GLU A 216 1.00 0.47 26.24
N VAL A 217 0.98 0.57 24.91
CA VAL A 217 1.92 1.39 24.14
C VAL A 217 1.56 2.87 24.20
N ILE A 218 0.29 3.22 24.02
CA ILE A 218 -0.21 4.61 24.04
C ILE A 218 -0.04 5.25 25.43
N GLN A 219 -0.18 4.47 26.50
CA GLN A 219 -0.03 4.97 27.87
C GLN A 219 1.41 4.92 28.40
N GLU A 220 2.38 4.47 27.60
CA GLU A 220 3.80 4.48 27.97
C GLU A 220 4.38 5.89 27.70
N PRO A 221 4.67 6.71 28.73
CA PRO A 221 5.03 8.12 28.56
C PRO A 221 6.36 8.35 27.82
N ARG A 222 7.19 7.31 27.64
CA ARG A 222 8.43 7.39 26.87
C ARG A 222 8.22 7.19 25.36
N ILE A 223 7.08 6.65 24.96
CA ILE A 223 6.66 6.53 23.56
C ILE A 223 5.80 7.77 23.24
N GLU A 224 6.07 8.43 22.12
CA GLU A 224 5.28 9.60 21.70
C GLU A 224 4.31 9.23 20.58
N ASP A 225 3.04 9.52 20.77
CA ASP A 225 2.01 9.17 19.80
C ASP A 225 1.89 10.21 18.68
N ILE A 226 1.70 9.71 17.45
CA ILE A 226 1.28 10.50 16.29
C ILE A 226 -0.04 9.92 15.80
N ASN A 227 -1.14 10.36 16.43
CA ASN A 227 -2.48 9.95 16.05
C ASN A 227 -2.94 10.67 14.77
N LEU A 228 -3.09 9.89 13.70
CA LEU A 228 -3.48 10.31 12.36
C LEU A 228 -4.88 9.81 11.97
N THR A 229 -5.80 9.67 12.92
CA THR A 229 -7.19 9.26 12.63
C THR A 229 -7.84 10.18 11.60
N THR A 230 -8.12 9.63 10.41
CA THR A 230 -8.82 10.34 9.32
C THR A 230 -10.33 10.16 9.40
N GLY A 231 -10.79 8.99 9.81
CA GLY A 231 -12.17 8.56 9.68
C GLY A 231 -12.25 7.12 9.13
N PRO A 232 -13.46 6.61 8.86
CA PRO A 232 -13.64 5.31 8.20
C PRO A 232 -13.02 5.28 6.80
N MET A 233 -12.64 4.09 6.34
CA MET A 233 -12.03 3.93 5.02
C MET A 233 -13.11 3.92 3.92
N SER A 234 -12.76 4.41 2.72
CA SER A 234 -13.66 4.41 1.55
C SER A 234 -14.17 3.02 1.16
N ILE A 235 -13.37 1.98 1.39
CA ILE A 235 -13.80 0.58 1.47
C ILE A 235 -13.64 0.15 2.93
N THR A 236 -14.71 -0.34 3.55
CA THR A 236 -14.74 -0.70 4.97
C THR A 236 -13.57 -1.62 5.32
N GLY A 237 -12.70 -1.24 6.27
CA GLY A 237 -11.54 -2.04 6.68
C GLY A 237 -10.34 -2.06 5.72
N SER A 238 -10.38 -1.31 4.61
CA SER A 238 -9.29 -1.21 3.63
C SER A 238 -8.33 -0.05 3.97
N THR A 239 -7.48 -0.31 4.96
CA THR A 239 -6.52 0.65 5.53
C THR A 239 -5.39 1.06 4.58
N ARG A 240 -5.16 0.32 3.49
CA ARG A 240 -4.27 0.72 2.37
C ARG A 240 -4.67 2.05 1.69
N MET A 241 -5.89 2.53 1.96
CA MET A 241 -6.46 3.75 1.42
C MET A 241 -6.11 4.95 2.31
N GLN A 242 -7.10 5.58 2.96
CA GLN A 242 -6.93 6.85 3.65
C GLN A 242 -5.85 6.78 4.76
N ALA A 243 -5.84 5.71 5.57
CA ALA A 243 -4.92 5.57 6.70
C ALA A 243 -3.44 5.61 6.27
N THR A 244 -3.05 4.84 5.26
CA THR A 244 -1.67 4.87 4.77
C THR A 244 -1.35 6.09 3.91
N THR A 245 -2.35 6.73 3.29
CA THR A 245 -2.15 7.99 2.56
C THR A 245 -1.79 9.14 3.50
N ILE A 246 -2.49 9.29 4.63
CA ILE A 246 -2.11 10.32 5.63
C ILE A 246 -0.75 10.04 6.25
N GLN A 247 -0.42 8.76 6.53
CA GLN A 247 0.88 8.38 7.06
C GLN A 247 2.01 8.70 6.07
N LEU A 248 1.82 8.41 4.77
CA LEU A 248 2.77 8.78 3.73
C LEU A 248 2.99 10.30 3.68
N ALA A 249 1.91 11.08 3.67
CA ALA A 249 2.00 12.54 3.62
C ALA A 249 2.79 13.08 4.82
N VAL A 250 2.40 12.70 6.04
CA VAL A 250 3.02 13.14 7.29
C VAL A 250 4.50 12.75 7.38
N MET A 251 4.83 11.51 7.05
CA MET A 251 6.23 11.03 7.11
C MET A 251 7.09 11.71 6.03
N LEU A 252 6.58 11.93 4.83
CA LEU A 252 7.32 12.65 3.79
C LEU A 252 7.51 14.12 4.14
N THR A 253 6.56 14.78 4.81
CA THR A 253 6.75 16.13 5.34
C THR A 253 7.90 16.19 6.35
N VAL A 254 7.94 15.25 7.29
CA VAL A 254 9.03 15.17 8.29
C VAL A 254 10.37 14.92 7.61
N LEU A 255 10.44 13.98 6.66
CA LEU A 255 11.68 13.68 5.94
C LEU A 255 12.15 14.86 5.08
N GLU A 256 11.23 15.57 4.43
CA GLU A 256 11.52 16.78 3.65
C GLU A 256 12.13 17.87 4.56
N MET A 257 11.54 18.11 5.74
CA MET A 257 12.07 19.07 6.71
C MET A 257 13.49 18.69 7.16
N VAL A 258 13.72 17.42 7.48
CA VAL A 258 15.03 16.92 7.92
C VAL A 258 16.07 17.06 6.83
N ILE A 259 15.76 16.69 5.58
CA ILE A 259 16.70 16.81 4.48
C ILE A 259 17.05 18.28 4.22
N ARG A 260 16.06 19.18 4.22
CA ARG A 260 16.31 20.62 4.06
C ARG A 260 17.23 21.15 5.15
N ASP A 261 16.99 20.80 6.41
CA ASP A 261 17.83 21.22 7.53
C ASP A 261 19.27 20.67 7.40
N LEU A 262 19.42 19.37 7.10
CA LEU A 262 20.74 18.75 6.93
C LEU A 262 21.52 19.40 5.77
N MET A 263 20.84 19.71 4.67
CA MET A 263 21.47 20.42 3.55
C MET A 263 21.81 21.87 3.92
N ALA A 264 20.91 22.58 4.60
CA ALA A 264 21.12 23.97 5.03
C ALA A 264 22.46 24.11 5.77
N GLU A 265 22.65 23.23 6.76
CA GLU A 265 23.83 23.19 7.59
C GLU A 265 25.06 22.75 6.78
N PHE A 266 24.93 21.72 5.95
CA PHE A 266 26.03 21.25 5.11
C PHE A 266 26.57 22.35 4.18
N TYR A 267 25.68 23.07 3.49
CA TYR A 267 26.07 24.15 2.58
C TYR A 267 26.67 25.34 3.34
N ALA A 268 26.11 25.68 4.51
CA ALA A 268 26.66 26.73 5.37
C ALA A 268 28.06 26.41 5.88
N GLU A 269 28.32 25.17 6.31
CA GLU A 269 29.61 24.74 6.85
C GLU A 269 30.70 24.59 5.78
N LYS A 270 30.35 24.09 4.60
CA LYS A 270 31.33 23.74 3.55
C LYS A 270 31.59 24.87 2.56
N ASN A 271 30.88 26.00 2.66
CA ASN A 271 30.95 27.13 1.73
C ASN A 271 30.77 26.70 0.26
N VAL A 272 29.89 25.73 0.06
CA VAL A 272 29.54 25.15 -1.25
C VAL A 272 28.30 25.89 -1.77
N THR A 273 28.21 26.14 -3.07
CA THR A 273 26.99 26.69 -3.68
C THR A 273 25.96 25.59 -3.91
N ASP A 274 24.68 25.93 -4.09
CA ASP A 274 23.56 25.01 -4.33
C ASP A 274 23.62 24.21 -5.67
N THR A 275 24.82 23.98 -6.18
CA THR A 275 25.11 23.38 -7.49
C THR A 275 24.60 21.95 -7.63
N PHE A 276 24.33 21.26 -6.52
CA PHE A 276 23.94 19.85 -6.46
C PHE A 276 22.43 19.63 -6.26
N LEU A 277 21.66 20.69 -6.05
CA LEU A 277 20.19 20.58 -6.03
C LEU A 277 19.67 20.15 -7.41
N PRO A 278 18.60 19.32 -7.45
CA PRO A 278 17.92 19.03 -8.70
C PRO A 278 17.32 20.31 -9.29
N GLU A 279 17.13 20.35 -10.62
CA GLU A 279 16.30 21.40 -11.22
C GLU A 279 14.81 21.10 -10.94
N PRO A 280 13.95 22.10 -10.65
CA PRO A 280 14.20 23.56 -10.72
C PRO A 280 14.76 24.21 -9.45
N GLN A 281 15.20 23.42 -8.46
CA GLN A 281 15.63 23.91 -7.14
C GLN A 281 17.01 24.61 -7.15
N LYS A 282 17.76 24.56 -8.24
CA LYS A 282 19.09 25.17 -8.35
C LYS A 282 19.02 26.71 -8.37
N GLY A 283 19.87 27.39 -7.61
CA GLY A 283 19.94 28.85 -7.55
C GLY A 283 18.96 29.52 -6.58
N VAL A 284 18.18 28.76 -5.81
CA VAL A 284 17.08 29.26 -4.98
C VAL A 284 17.47 29.24 -3.49
N CYS A 285 17.93 30.39 -2.99
CA CYS A 285 18.47 30.56 -1.63
C CYS A 285 17.51 30.18 -0.47
N HIS A 286 16.19 30.15 -0.70
CA HIS A 286 15.18 29.87 0.33
C HIS A 286 14.81 28.38 0.48
N ILE A 287 15.33 27.48 -0.36
CA ILE A 287 14.93 26.05 -0.37
C ILE A 287 15.29 25.32 0.91
N PHE A 288 16.30 25.78 1.63
CA PHE A 288 16.73 25.14 2.87
C PHE A 288 15.91 25.53 4.11
N SER A 289 14.99 26.49 4.02
CA SER A 289 14.06 26.75 5.11
C SER A 289 13.04 25.62 5.21
N SER A 290 13.01 24.92 6.34
CA SER A 290 12.06 23.83 6.59
C SER A 290 10.80 24.28 7.34
N ASP A 291 10.78 25.49 7.91
CA ASP A 291 9.70 25.97 8.79
C ASP A 291 8.34 26.04 8.08
N ASP A 292 8.34 26.42 6.79
CA ASP A 292 7.12 26.56 6.01
C ASP A 292 6.68 25.25 5.31
N VAL A 293 7.51 24.20 5.36
CA VAL A 293 7.25 22.93 4.65
C VAL A 293 5.89 22.33 5.02
N PRO A 294 5.46 22.23 6.30
CA PRO A 294 4.15 21.69 6.63
C PRO A 294 2.99 22.48 6.00
N ALA A 295 3.09 23.82 5.99
CA ALA A 295 2.07 24.71 5.46
C ALA A 295 2.01 24.68 3.93
N GLN A 296 3.18 24.69 3.26
CA GLN A 296 3.27 24.57 1.80
C GLN A 296 2.81 23.20 1.33
N PHE A 297 3.22 22.12 2.01
CA PHE A 297 2.81 20.77 1.66
C PHE A 297 1.30 20.61 1.81
N ARG A 298 0.68 21.20 2.85
CA ARG A 298 -0.78 21.26 3.00
C ARG A 298 -1.45 21.89 1.78
N GLU A 299 -1.00 23.07 1.38
CA GLU A 299 -1.56 23.80 0.24
C GLU A 299 -1.48 22.98 -1.04
N LYS A 300 -0.29 22.42 -1.32
CA LYS A 300 -0.03 21.64 -2.54
C LYS A 300 -0.72 20.28 -2.52
N LEU A 301 -0.88 19.66 -1.36
CA LEU A 301 -1.66 18.43 -1.23
C LEU A 301 -3.16 18.69 -1.52
N ILE A 302 -3.72 19.81 -1.05
CA ILE A 302 -5.11 20.22 -1.37
C ILE A 302 -5.26 20.52 -2.86
N GLU A 303 -4.28 21.19 -3.47
CA GLU A 303 -4.25 21.46 -4.92
C GLU A 303 -4.22 20.15 -5.72
N MET A 304 -3.35 19.21 -5.35
CA MET A 304 -3.27 17.88 -5.97
C MET A 304 -4.58 17.11 -5.85
N HIS A 305 -5.17 17.07 -4.65
CA HIS A 305 -6.46 16.41 -4.41
C HIS A 305 -7.59 17.03 -5.22
N SER A 306 -7.59 18.36 -5.36
CA SER A 306 -8.55 19.08 -6.21
C SER A 306 -8.43 18.70 -7.68
N THR A 307 -7.20 18.47 -8.19
CA THR A 307 -6.98 17.93 -9.54
C THR A 307 -7.61 16.54 -9.69
N LEU A 308 -7.44 15.66 -8.70
CA LEU A 308 -7.99 14.30 -8.72
C LEU A 308 -9.53 14.29 -8.74
N LEU A 309 -10.17 15.28 -8.12
CA LEU A 309 -11.62 15.46 -8.11
C LEU A 309 -12.20 16.05 -9.41
N THR A 310 -11.37 16.44 -10.38
CA THR A 310 -11.88 17.02 -11.63
C THR A 310 -12.64 15.98 -12.45
N LYS A 311 -13.75 16.41 -13.05
CA LYS A 311 -14.59 15.52 -13.87
C LYS A 311 -13.82 14.92 -15.05
N SER A 312 -13.00 15.73 -15.71
CA SER A 312 -12.17 15.27 -16.84
C SER A 312 -11.20 14.18 -16.42
N LEU A 313 -10.51 14.32 -15.29
CA LEU A 313 -9.58 13.28 -14.84
C LEU A 313 -10.32 12.01 -14.42
N CYS A 314 -11.47 12.15 -13.74
CA CYS A 314 -12.31 11.00 -13.40
C CYS A 314 -12.82 10.26 -14.66
N ASP A 315 -13.15 10.98 -15.73
CA ASP A 315 -13.55 10.39 -17.02
C ASP A 315 -12.39 9.66 -17.71
N ASP A 316 -11.20 10.26 -17.72
CA ASP A 316 -10.01 9.63 -18.28
C ASP A 316 -9.63 8.36 -17.51
N LEU A 317 -9.66 8.44 -16.18
CA LEU A 317 -9.38 7.31 -15.30
C LEU A 317 -10.46 6.22 -15.39
N ALA A 318 -11.72 6.59 -15.58
CA ALA A 318 -12.82 5.66 -15.81
C ALA A 318 -12.58 4.79 -17.05
N ARG A 319 -12.08 5.37 -18.15
CA ARG A 319 -11.74 4.59 -19.36
C ARG A 319 -10.66 3.54 -19.08
N LEU A 320 -9.69 3.87 -18.22
CA LEU A 320 -8.63 2.93 -17.83
C LEU A 320 -9.17 1.82 -16.89
N VAL A 321 -10.06 2.18 -15.96
CA VAL A 321 -10.80 1.22 -15.11
C VAL A 321 -11.63 0.24 -15.95
N GLU A 322 -12.36 0.74 -16.95
CA GLU A 322 -13.20 -0.06 -17.84
C GLU A 322 -12.36 -0.96 -18.77
N MET A 323 -11.18 -0.50 -19.19
CA MET A 323 -10.21 -1.33 -19.90
C MET A 323 -9.75 -2.49 -19.00
N GLU A 324 -9.29 -2.23 -17.78
CA GLU A 324 -8.87 -3.29 -16.86
C GLU A 324 -10.01 -4.24 -16.48
N GLU A 325 -11.22 -3.71 -16.27
CA GLU A 325 -12.41 -4.54 -16.03
C GLU A 325 -12.62 -5.51 -17.20
N ARG A 326 -12.63 -5.02 -18.43
CA ARG A 326 -12.83 -5.86 -19.63
C ARG A 326 -11.75 -6.93 -19.75
N VAL A 327 -10.48 -6.55 -19.55
CA VAL A 327 -9.32 -7.46 -19.61
C VAL A 327 -9.49 -8.58 -18.59
N TYR A 328 -9.76 -8.24 -17.32
CA TYR A 328 -9.89 -9.24 -16.26
C TYR A 328 -11.14 -10.12 -16.40
N ARG A 329 -12.28 -9.56 -16.87
CA ARG A 329 -13.50 -10.36 -17.15
C ARG A 329 -13.29 -11.39 -18.25
N ALA A 330 -12.38 -11.11 -19.19
CA ALA A 330 -12.04 -12.01 -20.28
C ALA A 330 -10.88 -12.97 -19.94
N ASP A 331 -10.51 -13.11 -18.65
CA ASP A 331 -9.41 -13.98 -18.17
C ASP A 331 -8.04 -13.61 -18.75
N HIS A 332 -7.87 -12.33 -19.11
CA HIS A 332 -6.62 -11.73 -19.56
C HIS A 332 -5.94 -10.96 -18.44
N LYS A 333 -4.72 -10.44 -18.73
CA LYS A 333 -3.86 -9.81 -17.72
C LYS A 333 -3.35 -8.45 -18.14
N ASN A 334 -2.91 -7.66 -17.16
CA ASN A 334 -2.26 -6.38 -17.35
C ASN A 334 -0.78 -6.45 -16.91
N ASN A 335 0.09 -5.74 -17.61
CA ASN A 335 1.43 -5.41 -17.13
C ASN A 335 1.58 -3.89 -16.97
N TYR A 336 2.05 -3.48 -15.80
CA TYR A 336 2.46 -2.11 -15.54
C TYR A 336 3.95 -1.93 -15.83
N PHE A 337 4.30 -0.78 -16.38
CA PHE A 337 5.68 -0.36 -16.63
C PHE A 337 5.91 0.96 -15.91
N ALA A 338 6.83 1.00 -14.96
CA ALA A 338 7.17 2.20 -14.20
C ALA A 338 8.65 2.20 -13.82
N ASN A 339 9.16 3.35 -13.39
CA ASN A 339 10.57 3.45 -12.97
C ASN A 339 10.76 4.27 -11.68
N VAL A 340 10.71 5.60 -11.70
CA VAL A 340 10.94 6.43 -10.49
C VAL A 340 9.87 6.18 -9.41
N ILE A 341 8.63 5.96 -9.83
CA ILE A 341 7.49 5.63 -8.95
C ILE A 341 7.17 4.13 -8.93
N GLY A 342 8.14 3.28 -9.32
CA GLY A 342 7.96 1.84 -9.36
C GLY A 342 7.60 1.24 -8.00
N VAL A 343 8.19 1.75 -6.91
CA VAL A 343 7.85 1.28 -5.56
C VAL A 343 6.38 1.60 -5.24
N ASP A 344 5.89 2.79 -5.60
CA ASP A 344 4.51 3.24 -5.39
C ASP A 344 3.52 2.31 -6.12
N VAL A 345 3.79 1.98 -7.39
CA VAL A 345 3.00 1.04 -8.20
C VAL A 345 3.03 -0.38 -7.63
N LEU A 346 4.19 -0.81 -7.14
CA LEU A 346 4.34 -2.13 -6.53
C LEU A 346 3.52 -2.25 -5.25
N THR A 347 3.43 -1.17 -4.47
CA THR A 347 2.61 -1.15 -3.25
C THR A 347 1.14 -1.39 -3.57
N ASP A 348 0.57 -0.71 -4.56
CA ASP A 348 -0.84 -0.88 -4.93
C ASP A 348 -1.09 -2.27 -5.52
N THR A 349 -0.30 -2.67 -6.53
CA THR A 349 -0.51 -3.93 -7.25
C THR A 349 -0.42 -5.16 -6.35
N THR A 350 0.45 -5.13 -5.35
CA THR A 350 0.58 -6.23 -4.38
C THR A 350 -0.62 -6.28 -3.43
N GLU A 351 -1.15 -5.14 -2.99
CA GLU A 351 -2.27 -5.07 -2.03
C GLU A 351 -3.62 -5.47 -2.63
N ARG A 352 -3.73 -5.58 -3.95
CA ARG A 352 -4.94 -6.08 -4.61
C ARG A 352 -5.26 -7.52 -4.20
N SER A 353 -4.23 -8.35 -4.02
CA SER A 353 -4.40 -9.77 -3.67
C SER A 353 -5.03 -10.00 -2.29
N PRO A 354 -4.47 -9.51 -1.17
CA PRO A 354 -5.09 -9.70 0.15
C PRO A 354 -6.43 -8.95 0.29
N THR A 355 -6.62 -7.83 -0.41
CA THR A 355 -7.84 -7.01 -0.29
C THR A 355 -9.02 -7.63 -1.06
N TYR A 356 -8.80 -8.03 -2.31
CA TYR A 356 -9.88 -8.47 -3.21
C TYR A 356 -9.82 -9.94 -3.57
N CYS A 357 -8.86 -10.69 -3.01
CA CYS A 357 -8.62 -12.11 -3.32
C CYS A 357 -8.35 -12.33 -4.81
N THR A 358 -7.48 -11.50 -5.39
CA THR A 358 -6.92 -11.74 -6.72
C THR A 358 -5.70 -12.65 -6.61
N PRO A 359 -5.34 -13.40 -7.67
CA PRO A 359 -4.10 -14.18 -7.67
C PRO A 359 -2.89 -13.29 -7.35
N PRO A 360 -2.05 -13.66 -6.37
CA PRO A 360 -0.85 -12.90 -6.03
C PRO A 360 0.16 -12.99 -7.16
N PHE A 361 1.22 -12.17 -7.08
CA PHE A 361 2.32 -12.26 -8.03
C PHE A 361 2.86 -13.69 -8.09
N ARG A 362 3.19 -14.13 -9.31
CA ARG A 362 3.64 -15.48 -9.62
C ARG A 362 5.14 -15.50 -9.82
N LYS A 363 5.80 -16.53 -9.31
CA LYS A 363 7.23 -16.78 -9.58
C LYS A 363 7.38 -17.27 -11.01
N PHE A 364 8.46 -16.89 -11.70
CA PHE A 364 8.62 -17.22 -13.13
C PHE A 364 8.64 -18.72 -13.41
N ASP A 365 9.07 -19.53 -12.43
CA ASP A 365 9.23 -20.97 -12.49
C ASP A 365 8.09 -21.76 -11.80
N ASP A 366 7.07 -21.07 -11.29
CA ASP A 366 5.90 -21.73 -10.68
C ASP A 366 4.80 -21.91 -11.73
N THR A 367 4.77 -23.09 -12.34
CA THR A 367 3.77 -23.45 -13.36
C THR A 367 2.43 -23.89 -12.76
N SER A 368 2.32 -23.99 -11.43
CA SER A 368 1.12 -24.47 -10.74
C SER A 368 0.25 -23.32 -10.23
N ALA A 369 0.86 -22.19 -9.86
CA ALA A 369 0.14 -21.03 -9.39
C ALA A 369 -0.62 -20.32 -10.52
N ALA A 370 -1.81 -19.79 -10.20
CA ALA A 370 -2.55 -18.93 -11.11
C ALA A 370 -1.74 -17.68 -11.49
N GLU A 371 -1.85 -17.27 -12.76
CA GLU A 371 -1.23 -16.05 -13.26
C GLU A 371 -1.79 -14.82 -12.52
N SER A 372 -0.92 -13.94 -12.02
CA SER A 372 -1.39 -12.70 -11.39
C SER A 372 -2.14 -11.84 -12.40
N TRP A 373 -3.16 -11.10 -11.98
CA TRP A 373 -3.90 -10.25 -12.92
C TRP A 373 -3.10 -9.02 -13.35
N ALA A 374 -2.28 -8.49 -12.44
CA ALA A 374 -1.34 -7.40 -12.67
C ALA A 374 0.08 -7.83 -12.33
N PHE A 375 1.07 -7.23 -13.02
CA PHE A 375 2.49 -7.39 -12.70
C PHE A 375 3.25 -6.11 -13.05
N LEU A 376 4.31 -5.78 -12.32
CA LEU A 376 5.14 -4.57 -12.56
C LEU A 376 6.49 -4.96 -13.17
N TYR A 377 6.91 -4.22 -14.20
CA TYR A 377 8.26 -4.23 -14.74
C TYR A 377 8.93 -2.86 -14.64
N VAL A 378 10.26 -2.88 -14.41
CA VAL A 378 11.13 -1.69 -14.31
C VAL A 378 12.28 -1.76 -15.34
N PRO A 379 12.95 -0.64 -15.69
CA PRO A 379 13.88 -0.56 -16.84
C PRO A 379 15.28 -1.13 -16.56
N TYR A 380 15.37 -2.30 -15.92
CA TYR A 380 16.64 -2.95 -15.59
C TYR A 380 16.64 -4.35 -16.18
N GLU A 381 17.74 -4.72 -16.85
CA GLU A 381 17.84 -6.03 -17.51
C GLU A 381 17.73 -7.18 -16.52
N GLY A 382 18.57 -7.19 -15.49
CA GLY A 382 18.54 -8.19 -14.43
C GLY A 382 17.58 -7.81 -13.31
N SER A 383 16.77 -8.78 -12.86
CA SER A 383 15.89 -8.60 -11.71
C SER A 383 16.63 -8.30 -10.39
N ASP A 384 17.90 -8.67 -10.27
CA ASP A 384 18.77 -8.25 -9.17
C ASP A 384 19.00 -6.73 -9.16
N ALA A 385 19.34 -6.15 -10.32
CA ALA A 385 19.48 -4.70 -10.48
C ALA A 385 18.13 -3.98 -10.30
N ALA A 386 17.04 -4.59 -10.78
CA ALA A 386 15.69 -4.09 -10.59
C ALA A 386 15.28 -4.01 -9.11
N TRP A 387 15.57 -5.05 -8.32
CA TRP A 387 15.31 -5.05 -6.88
C TRP A 387 16.18 -4.04 -6.14
N ASN A 388 17.47 -3.96 -6.49
CA ASN A 388 18.37 -2.93 -5.96
C ASN A 388 17.86 -1.52 -6.27
N TRP A 389 17.30 -1.31 -7.46
CA TRP A 389 16.71 -0.03 -7.85
C TRP A 389 15.47 0.30 -7.02
N ILE A 390 14.52 -0.62 -6.90
CA ILE A 390 13.27 -0.39 -6.15
C ILE A 390 13.55 -0.11 -4.66
N LEU A 391 14.46 -0.88 -4.06
CA LEU A 391 14.79 -0.77 -2.64
C LEU A 391 15.85 0.28 -2.35
N LYS A 392 16.59 0.73 -3.38
CA LYS A 392 17.79 1.59 -3.28
C LYS A 392 18.90 1.01 -2.41
N LYS A 393 18.87 -0.31 -2.21
CA LYS A 393 19.86 -1.12 -1.47
C LYS A 393 19.74 -2.57 -1.92
N ALA A 394 20.70 -3.40 -1.51
CA ALA A 394 20.55 -4.86 -1.62
C ALA A 394 19.31 -5.36 -0.85
N PRO A 395 18.53 -6.29 -1.43
CA PRO A 395 17.43 -6.93 -0.71
C PRO A 395 17.89 -7.60 0.58
N SER A 396 17.09 -7.45 1.62
CA SER A 396 17.27 -8.04 2.94
C SER A 396 15.96 -8.69 3.35
N CYS A 397 15.84 -9.99 3.05
CA CYS A 397 14.69 -10.79 3.44
C CYS A 397 14.90 -11.44 4.82
N VAL A 398 13.89 -12.15 5.32
CA VAL A 398 14.02 -12.92 6.57
C VAL A 398 14.80 -14.19 6.31
N GLU A 399 15.97 -14.33 6.92
CA GLU A 399 16.87 -15.49 6.79
C GLU A 399 17.25 -16.05 8.17
N TRP A 400 16.25 -16.16 9.05
CA TRP A 400 16.44 -16.75 10.38
C TRP A 400 16.77 -18.23 10.31
N THR A 401 17.56 -18.70 11.28
CA THR A 401 17.90 -20.10 11.50
C THR A 401 16.77 -20.86 12.17
N GLU A 402 16.81 -22.19 12.10
CA GLU A 402 15.82 -23.06 12.75
C GLU A 402 15.75 -22.81 14.27
N ASP A 403 16.91 -22.69 14.92
CA ASP A 403 17.02 -22.44 16.36
C ASP A 403 16.44 -21.08 16.74
N GLU A 404 16.67 -20.04 15.92
CA GLU A 404 16.06 -18.72 16.14
C GLU A 404 14.54 -18.81 16.03
N VAL A 405 14.00 -19.50 15.03
CA VAL A 405 12.55 -19.65 14.88
C VAL A 405 11.94 -20.43 16.05
N ARG A 406 12.60 -21.53 16.48
CA ARG A 406 12.18 -22.32 17.65
C ARG A 406 12.16 -21.49 18.94
N ALA A 407 13.06 -20.50 19.07
CA ALA A 407 13.06 -19.59 20.21
C ALA A 407 11.96 -18.51 20.17
N LEU A 408 11.42 -18.20 18.98
CA LEU A 408 10.47 -17.10 18.79
C LEU A 408 9.00 -17.53 18.85
N VAL A 409 8.69 -18.81 18.59
CA VAL A 409 7.32 -19.32 18.60
C VAL A 409 7.15 -20.53 19.51
N PRO A 410 5.94 -20.75 20.05
CA PRO A 410 5.57 -22.02 20.68
C PRO A 410 5.75 -23.22 19.75
N GLU A 411 6.02 -24.39 20.33
CA GLU A 411 6.27 -25.64 19.59
C GLU A 411 5.12 -26.03 18.63
N ASP A 412 3.86 -25.73 18.99
CA ASP A 412 2.69 -26.01 18.13
C ASP A 412 2.62 -25.14 16.87
N LYS A 413 3.39 -24.04 16.82
CA LYS A 413 3.45 -23.12 15.67
C LYS A 413 4.77 -23.24 14.89
N PHE A 414 5.77 -23.93 15.44
CA PHE A 414 7.12 -24.02 14.91
C PHE A 414 7.17 -24.48 13.45
N GLU A 415 6.63 -25.67 13.14
CA GLU A 415 6.72 -26.28 11.80
C GLU A 415 6.17 -25.34 10.71
N ARG A 416 5.00 -24.76 10.94
CA ARG A 416 4.36 -23.83 10.00
C ARG A 416 5.19 -22.55 9.84
N THR A 417 5.68 -21.98 10.93
CA THR A 417 6.50 -20.76 10.88
C THR A 417 7.82 -21.01 10.16
N TRP A 418 8.46 -22.15 10.41
CA TRP A 418 9.72 -22.54 9.78
C TRP A 418 9.55 -22.69 8.26
N GLU A 419 8.48 -23.37 7.83
CA GLU A 419 8.14 -23.48 6.41
C GLU A 419 7.92 -22.10 5.75
N ILE A 420 7.27 -21.15 6.45
CA ILE A 420 7.07 -19.79 5.93
C ILE A 420 8.42 -19.08 5.78
N VAL A 421 9.28 -19.10 6.80
CA VAL A 421 10.62 -18.46 6.77
C VAL A 421 11.44 -18.94 5.57
N GLN A 422 11.42 -20.25 5.28
CA GLN A 422 12.14 -20.82 4.13
C GLN A 422 11.61 -20.30 2.77
N LYS A 423 10.33 -19.93 2.70
CA LYS A 423 9.65 -19.47 1.46
C LYS A 423 9.71 -17.97 1.22
N ILE A 424 10.25 -17.19 2.16
CA ILE A 424 10.33 -15.72 2.10
C ILE A 424 11.78 -15.21 2.09
N SER A 425 12.75 -16.06 1.74
CA SER A 425 14.17 -15.69 1.64
C SER A 425 14.49 -14.83 0.42
N THR A 426 15.71 -14.27 0.38
CA THR A 426 16.18 -13.47 -0.76
C THR A 426 16.22 -14.29 -2.05
N LYS A 427 16.58 -15.58 -1.94
CA LYS A 427 16.54 -16.52 -3.07
C LYS A 427 15.13 -16.65 -3.65
N GLU A 428 14.11 -16.65 -2.79
CA GLU A 428 12.72 -16.75 -3.21
C GLU A 428 12.21 -15.44 -3.81
N LEU A 429 12.66 -14.28 -3.31
CA LEU A 429 12.37 -12.97 -3.91
C LEU A 429 12.89 -12.86 -5.35
N MET A 430 14.09 -13.38 -5.62
CA MET A 430 14.70 -13.34 -6.97
C MET A 430 13.95 -14.17 -8.03
N ARG A 431 12.99 -15.01 -7.61
CA ARG A 431 12.10 -15.74 -8.52
C ARG A 431 10.93 -14.87 -9.02
N PHE A 432 10.75 -13.67 -8.48
CA PHE A 432 9.86 -12.65 -9.04
C PHE A 432 10.66 -11.75 -9.97
N ARG A 433 10.50 -11.99 -11.27
CA ARG A 433 11.29 -11.32 -12.30
C ARG A 433 10.66 -9.97 -12.65
N ILE A 434 11.06 -8.91 -11.94
CA ILE A 434 10.54 -7.55 -12.13
C ILE A 434 11.39 -6.70 -13.09
N GLY A 435 12.56 -7.19 -13.50
CA GLY A 435 13.36 -6.61 -14.57
C GLY A 435 12.83 -6.96 -15.97
N THR A 436 13.47 -6.47 -17.02
CA THR A 436 13.11 -6.81 -18.39
C THR A 436 13.41 -8.27 -18.73
N ASP A 437 14.29 -8.95 -17.98
CA ASP A 437 14.47 -10.40 -17.98
C ASP A 437 13.16 -11.17 -17.64
N GLY A 438 12.22 -10.52 -16.98
CA GLY A 438 10.93 -11.09 -16.62
C GLY A 438 9.89 -11.09 -17.74
N ILE A 439 9.99 -10.15 -18.69
CA ILE A 439 8.92 -9.87 -19.68
C ILE A 439 8.61 -11.11 -20.53
N ALA A 440 9.63 -11.86 -20.93
CA ALA A 440 9.47 -13.08 -21.73
C ALA A 440 8.72 -14.20 -20.98
N ASN A 441 8.70 -14.18 -19.65
CA ASN A 441 7.96 -15.16 -18.84
C ASN A 441 6.45 -14.86 -18.80
N ARG A 442 6.06 -13.63 -19.15
CA ARG A 442 4.67 -13.16 -19.13
C ARG A 442 4.39 -12.25 -20.34
N PRO A 443 4.48 -12.80 -21.56
CA PRO A 443 4.23 -12.04 -22.78
C PRO A 443 2.77 -11.55 -22.81
N LEU A 444 2.58 -10.40 -23.43
CA LEU A 444 1.27 -9.82 -23.71
C LEU A 444 0.84 -10.15 -25.14
N GLY A 445 -0.44 -10.46 -25.32
CA GLY A 445 -1.05 -10.68 -26.62
C GLY A 445 -2.43 -10.04 -26.74
N ALA A 446 -3.16 -10.44 -27.78
CA ALA A 446 -4.53 -10.00 -28.00
C ALA A 446 -5.42 -10.26 -26.77
N GLY A 447 -6.08 -9.20 -26.29
CA GLY A 447 -6.96 -9.23 -25.11
C GLY A 447 -6.29 -8.86 -23.80
N ASP A 448 -4.96 -8.87 -23.73
CA ASP A 448 -4.19 -8.36 -22.59
C ASP A 448 -4.08 -6.83 -22.64
N SER A 449 -3.51 -6.22 -21.60
CA SER A 449 -3.19 -4.79 -21.57
C SER A 449 -1.80 -4.46 -21.02
N ALA A 450 -1.31 -3.27 -21.37
CA ALA A 450 -0.08 -2.67 -20.88
C ALA A 450 -0.32 -1.23 -20.45
N VAL A 451 0.11 -0.85 -19.24
CA VAL A 451 -0.02 0.51 -18.73
C VAL A 451 1.34 1.08 -18.34
N GLY A 452 1.76 2.15 -19.02
CA GLY A 452 2.94 2.93 -18.63
C GLY A 452 2.59 3.95 -17.56
N ILE A 453 3.39 4.06 -16.50
CA ILE A 453 3.21 5.03 -15.42
C ILE A 453 4.52 5.75 -15.16
N LEU A 454 4.56 7.05 -15.44
CA LEU A 454 5.79 7.85 -15.38
C LEU A 454 5.54 9.28 -14.93
N THR A 455 6.61 9.94 -14.50
CA THR A 455 6.61 11.37 -14.15
C THR A 455 7.29 12.21 -15.23
N GLU A 456 7.09 13.53 -15.22
CA GLU A 456 7.67 14.45 -16.20
C GLU A 456 9.19 14.35 -16.37
N PRO A 457 10.03 14.16 -15.33
CA PRO A 457 11.46 13.91 -15.49
C PRO A 457 11.79 12.69 -16.37
N GLU A 458 10.84 11.78 -16.57
CA GLU A 458 10.99 10.56 -17.37
C GLU A 458 10.36 10.68 -18.76
N MET A 459 9.96 11.89 -19.20
CA MET A 459 9.33 12.13 -20.50
C MET A 459 10.09 11.49 -21.66
N ASP A 460 11.42 11.55 -21.64
CA ASP A 460 12.26 10.96 -22.69
C ASP A 460 12.10 9.43 -22.79
N SER A 461 11.74 8.75 -21.70
CA SER A 461 11.43 7.32 -21.74
C SER A 461 10.15 7.00 -22.52
N LEU A 462 9.25 7.97 -22.70
CA LEU A 462 8.04 7.85 -23.51
C LEU A 462 8.25 8.38 -24.92
N THR A 463 8.99 9.47 -25.10
CA THR A 463 9.13 10.14 -26.41
C THR A 463 10.23 9.54 -27.27
N SER A 464 11.33 9.06 -26.67
CA SER A 464 12.44 8.43 -27.40
C SER A 464 12.05 7.04 -27.92
N PRO A 465 12.33 6.70 -29.19
CA PRO A 465 12.15 5.34 -29.74
C PRO A 465 12.82 4.24 -28.91
N ASP A 466 13.93 4.58 -28.25
CA ASP A 466 14.67 3.64 -27.39
C ASP A 466 14.25 3.69 -25.92
N GLY A 467 13.35 4.59 -25.56
CA GLY A 467 12.82 4.75 -24.23
C GLY A 467 12.07 3.51 -23.75
N PHE A 468 12.24 3.18 -22.47
CA PHE A 468 11.66 1.97 -21.86
C PHE A 468 10.13 1.92 -22.04
N HIS A 469 9.41 2.93 -21.53
CA HIS A 469 7.95 3.00 -21.65
C HIS A 469 7.48 2.91 -23.10
N ARG A 470 8.11 3.64 -24.02
CA ARG A 470 7.74 3.59 -25.45
C ARG A 470 7.90 2.19 -26.03
N LYS A 471 9.05 1.55 -25.82
CA LYS A 471 9.32 0.19 -26.30
C LYS A 471 8.30 -0.82 -25.80
N GLN A 472 7.96 -0.76 -24.51
CA GLN A 472 7.02 -1.72 -23.93
C GLN A 472 5.59 -1.53 -24.44
N LEU A 473 5.15 -0.28 -24.57
CA LEU A 473 3.82 0.03 -25.11
C LEU A 473 3.72 -0.28 -26.61
N GLU A 474 4.76 -0.01 -27.41
CA GLU A 474 4.79 -0.41 -28.82
C GLU A 474 4.78 -1.93 -28.98
N ALA A 475 5.57 -2.66 -28.17
CA ALA A 475 5.60 -4.12 -28.20
C ALA A 475 4.24 -4.73 -27.82
N ALA A 476 3.59 -4.21 -26.76
CA ALA A 476 2.26 -4.64 -26.34
C ALA A 476 1.22 -4.40 -27.46
N ARG A 477 1.22 -3.20 -28.05
CA ARG A 477 0.33 -2.85 -29.16
C ARG A 477 0.55 -3.74 -30.39
N THR A 478 1.81 -3.99 -30.76
CA THR A 478 2.13 -4.92 -31.87
C THR A 478 1.68 -6.35 -31.56
N GLY A 479 1.69 -6.77 -30.29
CA GLY A 479 1.12 -8.04 -29.82
C GLY A 479 -0.42 -8.08 -29.80
N GLY A 480 -1.09 -6.95 -30.05
CA GLY A 480 -2.55 -6.81 -30.01
C GLY A 480 -3.14 -6.49 -28.64
N ALA A 481 -2.30 -6.17 -27.65
CA ALA A 481 -2.74 -5.75 -26.33
C ALA A 481 -3.21 -4.28 -26.33
N ASP A 482 -4.15 -3.96 -25.45
CA ASP A 482 -4.59 -2.59 -25.22
C ASP A 482 -3.54 -1.79 -24.44
N THR A 483 -3.39 -0.51 -24.75
CA THR A 483 -2.37 0.35 -24.13
C THR A 483 -3.00 1.46 -23.30
N GLY A 484 -2.43 1.67 -22.11
CA GLY A 484 -2.75 2.78 -21.21
C GLY A 484 -1.50 3.59 -20.83
N LEU A 485 -1.70 4.84 -20.45
CA LEU A 485 -0.67 5.74 -19.97
C LEU A 485 -1.19 6.56 -18.80
N ILE A 486 -0.45 6.59 -17.70
CA ILE A 486 -0.65 7.52 -16.59
C ILE A 486 0.60 8.41 -16.51
N PHE A 487 0.43 9.71 -16.72
CA PHE A 487 1.53 10.66 -16.73
C PHE A 487 1.32 11.74 -15.67
N PHE A 488 2.28 11.89 -14.76
CA PHE A 488 2.28 12.95 -13.73
C PHE A 488 3.27 14.05 -14.11
N GLY A 489 2.80 15.28 -14.28
CA GLY A 489 3.68 16.38 -14.66
C GLY A 489 3.04 17.75 -14.50
N SER A 490 3.84 18.79 -14.70
CA SER A 490 3.37 20.17 -14.78
C SER A 490 2.29 20.31 -15.87
N LYS A 491 1.55 21.42 -15.86
CA LYS A 491 0.56 21.70 -16.92
C LYS A 491 1.19 21.68 -18.33
N ASP A 492 2.41 22.20 -18.46
CA ASP A 492 3.15 22.19 -19.72
C ASP A 492 3.64 20.79 -20.08
N GLY A 493 4.15 20.03 -19.11
CA GLY A 493 4.54 18.63 -19.29
C GLY A 493 3.35 17.77 -19.75
N VAL A 494 2.19 17.94 -19.12
CA VAL A 494 0.93 17.28 -19.50
C VAL A 494 0.52 17.65 -20.92
N ALA A 495 0.59 18.93 -21.30
CA ALA A 495 0.27 19.36 -22.66
C ALA A 495 1.20 18.71 -23.71
N LYS A 496 2.51 18.64 -23.42
CA LYS A 496 3.50 17.98 -24.29
C LYS A 496 3.25 16.47 -24.39
N ALA A 497 2.97 15.80 -23.28
CA ALA A 497 2.61 14.38 -23.28
C ALA A 497 1.33 14.14 -24.11
N ALA A 498 0.31 14.98 -23.95
CA ALA A 498 -0.93 14.89 -24.71
C ALA A 498 -0.69 15.01 -26.23
N GLU A 499 0.09 16.02 -26.64
CA GLU A 499 0.44 16.24 -28.04
C GLU A 499 1.22 15.05 -28.62
N PHE A 500 2.22 14.57 -27.89
CA PHE A 500 3.01 13.41 -28.30
C PHE A 500 2.14 12.17 -28.48
N VAL A 501 1.36 11.77 -27.46
CA VAL A 501 0.57 10.54 -27.51
C VAL A 501 -0.50 10.61 -28.61
N LYS A 502 -1.11 11.79 -28.82
CA LYS A 502 -2.07 11.99 -29.92
C LYS A 502 -1.44 11.75 -31.30
N GLY A 503 -0.17 12.12 -31.48
CA GLY A 503 0.56 11.89 -32.74
C GLY A 503 1.15 10.49 -32.88
N TRP A 504 1.47 9.83 -31.76
CA TRP A 504 2.17 8.54 -31.73
C TRP A 504 1.24 7.32 -31.61
N SER A 505 0.23 7.40 -30.74
CA SER A 505 -0.66 6.28 -30.39
C SER A 505 -2.01 6.83 -29.89
N PRO A 506 -2.86 7.37 -30.78
CA PRO A 506 -4.15 7.96 -30.42
C PRO A 506 -5.13 6.96 -29.76
N GLU A 507 -4.92 5.66 -29.94
CA GLU A 507 -5.64 4.57 -29.30
C GLU A 507 -5.26 4.34 -27.83
N THR A 508 -4.10 4.83 -27.38
CA THR A 508 -3.64 4.67 -26.00
C THR A 508 -4.52 5.47 -25.05
N ILE A 509 -5.13 4.80 -24.07
CA ILE A 509 -5.94 5.44 -23.03
C ILE A 509 -5.01 6.23 -22.11
N SER A 510 -5.06 7.56 -22.19
CA SER A 510 -4.19 8.44 -21.42
C SER A 510 -4.94 9.08 -20.25
N VAL A 511 -4.31 9.02 -19.07
CA VAL A 511 -4.67 9.75 -17.85
C VAL A 511 -3.52 10.71 -17.56
N LEU A 512 -3.71 11.99 -17.88
CA LEU A 512 -2.69 13.01 -17.72
C LEU A 512 -3.01 13.84 -16.49
N VAL A 513 -2.10 13.84 -15.52
CA VAL A 513 -2.33 14.36 -14.17
C VAL A 513 -1.47 15.60 -13.96
N PRO A 514 -2.06 16.82 -14.03
CA PRO A 514 -1.37 18.03 -13.65
C PRO A 514 -1.00 18.00 -12.17
N VAL A 515 0.30 17.91 -11.87
CA VAL A 515 0.80 18.01 -10.50
C VAL A 515 1.06 19.47 -10.14
N PRO A 516 0.78 19.88 -8.89
CA PRO A 516 1.14 21.21 -8.40
C PRO A 516 2.65 21.45 -8.53
N GLN A 517 3.02 22.68 -8.85
CA GLN A 517 4.43 23.06 -8.87
C GLN A 517 4.94 23.19 -7.44
N THR A 518 6.02 22.48 -7.10
CA THR A 518 6.63 22.48 -5.77
C THR A 518 8.15 22.52 -5.89
N ASP A 519 8.81 23.02 -4.84
CA ASP A 519 10.27 22.93 -4.68
C ASP A 519 10.67 21.71 -3.82
N PHE A 520 9.74 20.82 -3.46
CA PHE A 520 10.02 19.67 -2.60
C PHE A 520 11.08 18.74 -3.19
N LEU A 521 12.01 18.31 -2.35
CA LEU A 521 13.15 17.47 -2.72
C LEU A 521 12.77 15.98 -2.83
N LEU A 522 11.69 15.58 -2.15
CA LEU A 522 11.22 14.18 -2.11
C LEU A 522 9.99 13.89 -2.98
N ASP A 523 9.52 14.87 -3.76
CA ASP A 523 8.31 14.77 -4.60
C ASP A 523 7.05 14.32 -3.82
N GLY A 524 6.97 14.65 -2.53
CA GLY A 524 5.99 14.01 -1.63
C GLY A 524 4.53 14.28 -1.98
N VAL A 525 4.22 15.44 -2.57
CA VAL A 525 2.87 15.76 -3.07
C VAL A 525 2.51 14.88 -4.27
N THR A 526 3.42 14.72 -5.22
CA THR A 526 3.24 13.84 -6.39
C THR A 526 3.04 12.39 -5.96
N ARG A 527 3.82 11.91 -4.98
CA ARG A 527 3.71 10.54 -4.46
C ARG A 527 2.39 10.29 -3.72
N ALA A 528 1.96 11.24 -2.90
CA ALA A 528 0.65 11.17 -2.24
C ALA A 528 -0.49 11.15 -3.27
N GLY A 529 -0.41 11.99 -4.31
CA GLY A 529 -1.34 12.01 -5.44
C GLY A 529 -1.36 10.71 -6.24
N ALA A 530 -0.18 10.15 -6.55
CA ALA A 530 -0.05 8.87 -7.23
C ALA A 530 -0.66 7.73 -6.40
N LYS A 531 -0.43 7.71 -5.09
CA LYS A 531 -1.05 6.74 -4.19
C LYS A 531 -2.58 6.83 -4.19
N MET A 532 -3.16 8.04 -4.08
CA MET A 532 -4.62 8.23 -4.16
C MET A 532 -5.17 7.74 -5.50
N LEU A 533 -4.53 8.10 -6.62
CA LEU A 533 -4.95 7.71 -7.96
C LEU A 533 -4.89 6.19 -8.17
N LEU A 534 -3.78 5.54 -7.80
CA LEU A 534 -3.61 4.09 -7.93
C LEU A 534 -4.60 3.33 -7.06
N ASN A 535 -4.78 3.76 -5.81
CA ASN A 535 -5.77 3.20 -4.90
C ASN A 535 -7.19 3.33 -5.47
N ALA A 536 -7.55 4.48 -6.04
CA ALA A 536 -8.86 4.71 -6.64
C ALA A 536 -9.07 3.86 -7.90
N LEU A 537 -8.08 3.80 -8.79
CA LEU A 537 -8.09 2.97 -10.00
C LEU A 537 -8.31 1.50 -9.63
N SER A 538 -7.42 0.93 -8.81
CA SER A 538 -7.47 -0.48 -8.45
C SER A 538 -8.75 -0.84 -7.71
N THR A 539 -9.20 0.02 -6.79
CA THR A 539 -10.45 -0.17 -6.05
C THR A 539 -11.65 -0.14 -6.98
N CYS A 540 -11.74 0.87 -7.85
CA CYS A 540 -12.89 1.02 -8.75
C CYS A 540 -12.98 -0.15 -9.72
N THR A 541 -11.85 -0.63 -10.27
CA THR A 541 -11.81 -1.85 -11.09
C THR A 541 -12.36 -3.05 -10.34
N MET A 542 -11.97 -3.23 -9.07
CA MET A 542 -12.46 -4.37 -8.27
C MET A 542 -13.93 -4.23 -7.88
N VAL A 543 -14.41 -3.02 -7.63
CA VAL A 543 -15.84 -2.72 -7.44
C VAL A 543 -16.62 -3.08 -8.71
N ARG A 544 -16.14 -2.65 -9.88
CA ARG A 544 -16.70 -2.95 -11.19
C ARG A 544 -16.75 -4.45 -11.50
N LEU A 545 -15.75 -5.21 -11.03
CA LEU A 545 -15.69 -6.68 -11.09
C LEU A 545 -16.57 -7.40 -10.07
N GLY A 546 -17.36 -6.67 -9.27
CA GLY A 546 -18.23 -7.29 -8.28
C GLY A 546 -17.48 -7.83 -7.06
N ARG A 547 -16.28 -7.31 -6.76
CA ARG A 547 -15.53 -7.69 -5.55
C ARG A 547 -16.07 -7.03 -4.27
N VAL A 548 -16.92 -6.02 -4.44
CA VAL A 548 -17.46 -5.16 -3.37
C VAL A 548 -18.97 -5.01 -3.54
N LEU A 549 -19.71 -5.04 -2.42
CA LEU A 549 -21.14 -4.69 -2.35
C LEU A 549 -21.31 -3.47 -1.43
N GLY A 550 -21.93 -2.41 -1.94
CA GLY A 550 -21.82 -1.09 -1.30
C GLY A 550 -20.36 -0.63 -1.30
N ASN A 551 -19.77 -0.49 -0.11
CA ASN A 551 -18.34 -0.30 0.16
C ASN A 551 -17.71 -1.46 0.96
N VAL A 552 -18.37 -2.61 1.03
CA VAL A 552 -17.93 -3.78 1.81
C VAL A 552 -17.34 -4.86 0.89
N MET A 553 -16.16 -5.40 1.27
CA MET A 553 -15.50 -6.48 0.53
C MET A 553 -16.23 -7.81 0.74
N ILE A 554 -16.79 -8.38 -0.33
CA ILE A 554 -17.56 -9.63 -0.24
C ILE A 554 -16.74 -10.88 -0.56
N TRP A 555 -15.55 -10.72 -1.15
CA TRP A 555 -14.63 -11.83 -1.49
C TRP A 555 -13.66 -12.19 -0.37
N LEU A 556 -13.71 -11.48 0.75
CA LEU A 556 -12.87 -11.71 1.92
C LEU A 556 -12.89 -13.19 2.33
N VAL A 557 -11.70 -13.77 2.47
CA VAL A 557 -11.53 -15.14 2.98
C VAL A 557 -11.33 -15.07 4.50
N ALA A 558 -12.20 -15.75 5.25
CA ALA A 558 -12.14 -15.82 6.70
C ALA A 558 -11.03 -16.78 7.20
N SER A 559 -9.76 -16.47 6.88
CA SER A 559 -8.60 -17.34 7.15
C SER A 559 -8.04 -17.24 8.57
N ASN A 560 -8.40 -16.19 9.31
CA ASN A 560 -8.00 -15.98 10.71
C ASN A 560 -9.15 -15.37 11.54
N LEU A 561 -8.97 -15.26 12.86
CA LEU A 561 -10.01 -14.80 13.79
C LEU A 561 -10.49 -13.37 13.51
N LYS A 562 -9.58 -12.45 13.12
CA LYS A 562 -9.93 -11.06 12.72
C LYS A 562 -10.79 -11.07 11.46
N LEU A 563 -10.46 -11.90 10.46
CA LEU A 563 -11.21 -11.99 9.21
C LEU A 563 -12.55 -12.73 9.37
N ILE A 564 -12.67 -13.66 10.32
CA ILE A 564 -13.96 -14.28 10.70
C ILE A 564 -14.88 -13.23 11.34
N ASP A 565 -14.37 -12.42 12.29
CA ASP A 565 -15.14 -11.31 12.88
C ASP A 565 -15.61 -10.33 11.79
N ARG A 566 -14.68 -9.88 10.94
CA ARG A 566 -14.96 -8.94 9.86
C ARG A 566 -16.01 -9.48 8.88
N SER A 567 -15.87 -10.73 8.44
CA SER A 567 -16.85 -11.39 7.57
C SER A 567 -18.23 -11.47 8.22
N THR A 568 -18.28 -11.80 9.52
CA THR A 568 -19.53 -11.86 10.30
C THR A 568 -20.20 -10.48 10.35
N ARG A 569 -19.44 -9.41 10.65
CA ARG A 569 -19.96 -8.03 10.68
C ARG A 569 -20.47 -7.57 9.33
N TYR A 570 -19.78 -7.90 8.24
CA TYR A 570 -20.23 -7.57 6.89
C TYR A 570 -21.56 -8.25 6.56
N ILE A 571 -21.74 -9.51 6.95
CA ILE A 571 -23.03 -10.19 6.80
C ILE A 571 -24.10 -9.47 7.63
N CYS A 572 -23.82 -9.10 8.89
CA CYS A 572 -24.75 -8.32 9.72
C CYS A 572 -25.17 -7.01 9.04
N GLU A 573 -24.18 -6.21 8.62
CA GLU A 573 -24.39 -4.90 7.99
C GLU A 573 -25.24 -5.01 6.72
N LEU A 574 -24.95 -6.01 5.88
CA LEU A 574 -25.61 -6.15 4.59
C LEU A 574 -26.99 -6.83 4.69
N THR A 575 -27.31 -7.55 5.76
CA THR A 575 -28.53 -8.38 5.87
C THR A 575 -29.48 -7.98 7.00
N GLY A 576 -28.98 -7.29 8.03
CA GLY A 576 -29.71 -7.00 9.26
C GLY A 576 -29.79 -8.17 10.25
N LEU A 577 -29.11 -9.29 10.00
CA LEU A 577 -29.06 -10.44 10.92
C LEU A 577 -28.30 -10.10 12.22
N GLY A 578 -28.63 -10.82 13.30
CA GLY A 578 -27.84 -10.77 14.53
C GLY A 578 -26.45 -11.40 14.34
N TYR A 579 -25.47 -10.99 15.16
CA TYR A 579 -24.07 -11.43 15.02
C TYR A 579 -23.90 -12.96 15.07
N GLN A 580 -24.61 -13.63 15.99
CA GLN A 580 -24.57 -15.09 16.07
C GLN A 580 -25.15 -15.74 14.81
N GLU A 581 -26.33 -15.30 14.37
CA GLU A 581 -27.00 -15.83 13.17
C GLU A 581 -26.14 -15.62 11.90
N ALA A 582 -25.53 -14.45 11.77
CA ALA A 582 -24.60 -14.13 10.69
C ALA A 582 -23.34 -15.02 10.72
N ASN A 583 -22.81 -15.33 11.90
CA ASN A 583 -21.65 -16.19 12.06
C ASN A 583 -21.97 -17.66 11.75
N GLU A 584 -23.12 -18.14 12.20
CA GLU A 584 -23.62 -19.48 11.85
C GLU A 584 -23.79 -19.60 10.32
N LEU A 585 -24.41 -18.60 9.69
CA LEU A 585 -24.56 -18.54 8.24
C LEU A 585 -23.20 -18.50 7.51
N LEU A 586 -22.24 -17.72 8.01
CA LEU A 586 -20.89 -17.66 7.47
C LEU A 586 -20.28 -19.06 7.41
N PHE A 587 -20.31 -19.81 8.51
CA PHE A 587 -19.71 -21.15 8.55
C PHE A 587 -20.44 -22.17 7.68
N GLU A 588 -21.77 -22.08 7.53
CA GLU A 588 -22.50 -22.89 6.54
C GLU A 588 -22.01 -22.66 5.11
N VAL A 589 -21.76 -21.41 4.73
CA VAL A 589 -21.28 -21.06 3.40
C VAL A 589 -19.80 -21.42 3.25
N VAL A 590 -18.98 -21.26 4.29
CA VAL A 590 -17.59 -21.74 4.30
C VAL A 590 -17.55 -23.23 4.00
N GLU A 591 -18.35 -24.06 4.67
CA GLU A 591 -18.39 -25.51 4.42
C GLU A 591 -18.79 -25.86 2.97
N TYR A 592 -19.67 -25.05 2.37
CA TYR A 592 -20.07 -25.21 0.96
C TYR A 592 -18.98 -24.83 -0.05
N VAL A 593 -18.09 -23.91 0.32
CA VAL A 593 -17.06 -23.35 -0.57
C VAL A 593 -15.70 -24.01 -0.39
N GLU A 594 -15.35 -24.41 0.84
CA GLU A 594 -14.04 -24.95 1.23
C GLU A 594 -13.54 -26.13 0.38
N PRO A 595 -14.39 -27.10 -0.06
CA PRO A 595 -13.94 -28.18 -0.93
C PRO A 595 -13.37 -27.70 -2.27
N ARG A 596 -13.97 -26.64 -2.86
CA ARG A 596 -13.49 -26.04 -4.11
C ARG A 596 -12.17 -25.29 -3.90
N MET A 597 -12.04 -24.58 -2.78
CA MET A 597 -10.79 -23.91 -2.41
C MET A 597 -9.63 -24.90 -2.23
N LYS A 598 -9.87 -26.02 -1.55
CA LYS A 598 -8.86 -27.08 -1.34
C LYS A 598 -8.46 -27.79 -2.64
N ALA A 599 -9.35 -27.82 -3.62
CA ALA A 599 -9.11 -28.40 -4.94
C ALA A 599 -8.57 -27.39 -5.96
N ASP A 600 -8.25 -26.16 -5.54
CA ASP A 600 -7.81 -25.06 -6.40
C ASP A 600 -8.77 -24.79 -7.58
N GLN A 601 -10.08 -24.91 -7.31
CA GLN A 601 -11.15 -24.66 -8.27
C GLN A 601 -11.72 -23.26 -8.10
N LYS A 602 -12.28 -22.68 -9.17
CA LYS A 602 -13.03 -21.41 -9.08
C LYS A 602 -14.15 -21.54 -8.04
N TYR A 603 -14.21 -20.56 -7.13
CA TYR A 603 -15.15 -20.57 -6.01
C TYR A 603 -15.84 -19.21 -5.83
N PRO A 604 -17.07 -19.18 -5.30
CA PRO A 604 -17.82 -17.94 -5.12
C PRO A 604 -17.40 -17.20 -3.83
N PRO A 605 -17.69 -15.88 -3.74
CA PRO A 605 -17.43 -15.11 -2.53
C PRO A 605 -18.29 -15.56 -1.35
N ILE A 606 -17.66 -16.00 -0.26
CA ILE A 606 -18.34 -16.55 0.92
C ILE A 606 -19.30 -15.52 1.55
N VAL A 607 -18.85 -14.28 1.77
CA VAL A 607 -19.70 -13.22 2.34
C VAL A 607 -20.83 -12.88 1.37
N GLY A 608 -20.54 -12.76 0.08
CA GLY A 608 -21.55 -12.45 -0.94
C GLY A 608 -22.66 -13.50 -1.01
N VAL A 609 -22.29 -14.79 -1.02
CA VAL A 609 -23.26 -15.90 -1.01
C VAL A 609 -24.08 -15.87 0.27
N SER A 610 -23.44 -15.65 1.42
CA SER A 610 -24.14 -15.50 2.71
C SER A 610 -25.21 -14.39 2.66
N VAL A 611 -24.86 -13.23 2.10
CA VAL A 611 -25.79 -12.10 1.95
C VAL A 611 -26.98 -12.44 1.06
N MET A 612 -26.74 -13.09 -0.09
CA MET A 612 -27.82 -13.49 -0.99
C MET A 612 -28.73 -14.54 -0.37
N ARG A 613 -28.18 -15.49 0.39
CA ARG A 613 -28.98 -16.47 1.14
C ARG A 613 -29.90 -15.81 2.14
N ALA A 614 -29.37 -14.91 2.96
CA ALA A 614 -30.14 -14.23 3.99
C ALA A 614 -31.23 -13.33 3.39
N LYS A 615 -30.90 -12.51 2.38
CA LYS A 615 -31.85 -11.55 1.78
C LYS A 615 -33.00 -12.21 1.04
N TYR A 616 -32.74 -13.34 0.37
CA TYR A 616 -33.71 -13.96 -0.53
C TYR A 616 -34.21 -15.33 -0.05
N ASN A 617 -33.81 -15.76 1.16
CA ASN A 617 -34.15 -17.05 1.74
C ASN A 617 -33.82 -18.23 0.80
N LEU A 618 -32.59 -18.25 0.29
CA LEU A 618 -32.13 -19.18 -0.74
C LEU A 618 -31.24 -20.30 -0.19
N SER A 619 -31.16 -21.40 -0.95
CA SER A 619 -30.11 -22.40 -0.80
C SER A 619 -28.73 -21.81 -1.13
N ASN A 620 -27.64 -22.47 -0.71
CA ASN A 620 -26.27 -22.06 -1.10
C ASN A 620 -26.12 -21.98 -2.63
N GLU A 621 -26.66 -22.96 -3.36
CA GLU A 621 -26.55 -23.06 -4.82
C GLU A 621 -27.34 -21.94 -5.52
N ASP A 622 -28.58 -21.70 -5.10
CA ASP A 622 -29.42 -20.66 -5.71
C ASP A 622 -28.91 -19.25 -5.37
N ALA A 623 -28.37 -19.06 -4.17
CA ALA A 623 -27.73 -17.81 -3.77
C ALA A 623 -26.45 -17.54 -4.58
N GLU A 624 -25.62 -18.56 -4.82
CA GLU A 624 -24.46 -18.45 -5.71
C GLU A 624 -24.88 -18.06 -7.13
N LYS A 625 -25.86 -18.77 -7.71
CA LYS A 625 -26.37 -18.44 -9.06
C LYS A 625 -26.90 -17.02 -9.15
N LYS A 626 -27.69 -16.60 -8.15
CA LYS A 626 -28.24 -15.24 -8.08
C LYS A 626 -27.14 -14.20 -7.95
N LEU A 627 -26.16 -14.44 -7.08
CA LEU A 627 -25.04 -13.53 -6.90
C LEU A 627 -24.26 -13.34 -8.19
N LEU A 628 -23.86 -14.43 -8.84
CA LEU A 628 -23.09 -14.37 -10.08
C LEU A 628 -23.88 -13.64 -11.19
N ALA A 629 -25.20 -13.84 -11.27
CA ALA A 629 -26.04 -13.08 -12.18
C ALA A 629 -26.07 -11.56 -11.89
N GLU A 630 -25.92 -11.14 -10.63
CA GLU A 630 -25.89 -9.72 -10.23
C GLU A 630 -24.51 -9.06 -10.34
N LEU A 631 -23.43 -9.84 -10.31
CA LEU A 631 -22.05 -9.35 -10.48
C LEU A 631 -21.65 -9.21 -11.96
N GLY A 632 -22.43 -9.83 -12.86
CA GLY A 632 -22.09 -9.97 -14.28
C GLY A 632 -20.88 -10.87 -14.47
#